data_AF-A0A6S8UYI5-F1
#
_entry.id   AF-A0A6S8UYI5-F1
#
_cell.length_a   1.000
_cell.length_b   1.000
_cell.length_c   1.000
_cell.angle_alpha   90.00
_cell.angle_beta   90.00
_cell.angle_gamma   90.00
#
_symmetry.space_group_name_H-M   'P 1'
#
loop_
_entity.id
_entity.type
_entity.pdbx_description
1 polymer ?
#
loop_
_entity_poly.entity_id
_entity_poly.type
_entity_poly.pdbx_seq_one_letter_code
_entity_poly.pdbx_strand_id
1 'polypeptide(L)'
;MYKVLLVLASAAALKRPSHAALKVRGGELGLNADTAISVGTGLTALSGLYGFMDPAGNLEKYGLTKADASGVNMARWSSAWQCVLAAIFAADPEKAVGLSGYVAAANIVALEPVREVMGCPKASQYAWIAICTALGYKTLSGDVSPWALIAVYGMNGLQQHFMQDKTLEMYGCKK
;
A
#
# COMPACT_ATOMS: atom_id res chain seq x y z
N MET A 1 10.34 -23.54 -12.54
CA MET A 1 10.64 -22.37 -11.67
C MET A 1 11.53 -21.34 -12.37
N TYR A 2 11.17 -20.89 -13.59
CA TYR A 2 11.95 -19.91 -14.36
C TYR A 2 11.14 -18.68 -14.81
N LYS A 3 9.88 -18.55 -14.35
CA LYS A 3 8.96 -17.49 -14.80
C LYS A 3 8.72 -16.36 -13.78
N VAL A 4 9.42 -16.35 -12.65
CA VAL A 4 9.22 -15.37 -11.56
C VAL A 4 10.39 -14.37 -11.43
N LEU A 5 11.42 -14.47 -12.27
CA LEU A 5 12.67 -13.71 -12.12
C LEU A 5 12.78 -12.42 -12.97
N LEU A 6 11.72 -12.01 -13.69
CA LEU A 6 11.84 -10.99 -14.75
C LEU A 6 11.15 -9.64 -14.46
N VAL A 7 10.91 -9.29 -13.19
CA VAL A 7 10.26 -7.99 -12.83
C VAL A 7 11.07 -7.16 -11.81
N LEU A 8 12.29 -7.56 -11.47
CA LEU A 8 13.14 -6.80 -10.52
C LEU A 8 14.31 -6.05 -11.18
N ALA A 9 14.47 -6.13 -12.50
CA ALA A 9 15.63 -5.55 -13.21
C ALA A 9 15.37 -4.19 -13.89
N SER A 10 14.31 -3.47 -13.54
CA SER A 10 13.99 -2.15 -14.15
C SER A 10 13.87 -1.02 -13.13
N ALA A 11 14.51 -1.16 -11.97
CA ALA A 11 14.77 -0.07 -11.02
C ALA A 11 15.38 1.18 -11.69
N ALA A 12 16.24 0.97 -12.70
CA ALA A 12 16.87 2.04 -13.49
C ALA A 12 16.04 2.52 -14.70
N ALA A 13 14.86 1.93 -14.94
CA ALA A 13 13.97 2.27 -16.07
C ALA A 13 12.61 2.85 -15.63
N LEU A 14 12.47 3.26 -14.36
CA LEU A 14 11.30 3.94 -13.79
C LEU A 14 11.09 5.38 -14.30
N LYS A 15 11.34 5.66 -15.58
CA LYS A 15 10.61 6.74 -16.26
C LYS A 15 9.22 6.18 -16.53
N ARG A 16 8.16 6.98 -16.32
CA ARG A 16 6.79 6.60 -16.71
C ARG A 16 6.84 5.97 -18.12
N PRO A 17 6.11 4.88 -18.38
CA PRO A 17 6.11 4.25 -19.70
C PRO A 17 5.89 5.32 -20.76
N SER A 18 6.90 5.57 -21.60
CA SER A 18 6.79 6.61 -22.61
C SER A 18 5.65 6.28 -23.58
N HIS A 19 5.03 7.32 -24.13
CA HIS A 19 3.88 7.22 -25.05
C HIS A 19 4.02 6.16 -26.16
N ALA A 20 5.25 5.82 -26.56
CA ALA A 20 5.53 4.82 -27.58
C ALA A 20 5.23 3.38 -27.16
N ALA A 21 5.42 3.00 -25.88
CA ALA A 21 5.29 1.61 -25.43
C ALA A 21 3.83 1.11 -25.43
N LEU A 22 2.86 2.02 -25.25
CA LEU A 22 1.43 1.72 -25.26
C LEU A 22 0.82 1.74 -26.67
N LYS A 23 1.42 2.49 -27.61
CA LYS A 23 1.01 2.47 -29.03
C LYS A 23 1.17 1.09 -29.67
N VAL A 24 2.22 0.36 -29.32
CA VAL A 24 2.50 -0.98 -29.89
C VAL A 24 1.53 -2.08 -29.42
N ARG A 25 0.65 -1.78 -28.45
CA ARG A 25 -0.36 -2.72 -27.90
C ARG A 25 -1.81 -2.30 -28.21
N GLY A 26 -2.02 -1.53 -29.28
CA GLY A 26 -3.37 -1.09 -29.69
C GLY A 26 -3.85 0.20 -29.00
N GLY A 27 -2.93 1.00 -28.46
CA GLY A 27 -3.22 2.33 -27.93
C GLY A 27 -3.52 3.36 -29.02
N GLU A 28 -4.56 3.15 -29.83
CA GLU A 28 -5.05 4.10 -30.83
C GLU A 28 -6.14 5.04 -30.28
N LEU A 29 -6.71 4.72 -29.11
CA LEU A 29 -7.84 5.44 -28.49
C LEU A 29 -7.46 6.67 -27.63
N GLY A 30 -6.25 7.22 -27.76
CA GLY A 30 -5.81 8.32 -26.88
C GLY A 30 -5.61 7.91 -25.41
N LEU A 31 -5.68 6.61 -25.11
CA LEU A 31 -5.29 6.03 -23.82
C LEU A 31 -3.77 6.06 -23.69
N ASN A 32 -3.24 7.19 -23.24
CA ASN A 32 -1.85 7.31 -22.86
C ASN A 32 -1.63 6.82 -21.41
N ALA A 33 -0.36 6.68 -20.99
CA ALA A 33 -0.01 6.19 -19.66
C ALA A 33 -0.62 7.04 -18.55
N ASP A 34 -0.71 8.36 -18.75
CA ASP A 34 -1.26 9.28 -17.76
C ASP A 34 -2.78 9.12 -17.60
N THR A 35 -3.51 8.91 -18.70
CA THR A 35 -4.94 8.56 -18.67
C THR A 35 -5.16 7.25 -17.94
N ALA A 36 -4.36 6.22 -18.24
CA ALA A 36 -4.46 4.92 -17.56
C ALA A 36 -4.16 5.02 -16.06
N ILE A 37 -3.11 5.78 -15.68
CA ILE A 37 -2.77 6.04 -14.28
C ILE A 37 -3.90 6.82 -13.60
N SER A 38 -4.46 7.84 -14.24
CA SER A 38 -5.53 8.66 -13.65
C SER A 38 -6.81 7.87 -13.43
N VAL A 39 -7.25 7.08 -14.42
CA VAL A 39 -8.41 6.20 -14.29
C VAL A 39 -8.16 5.12 -13.24
N GLY A 40 -6.98 4.47 -13.27
CA GLY A 40 -6.59 3.47 -12.27
C GLY A 40 -6.59 4.05 -10.86
N THR A 41 -6.02 5.24 -10.68
CA THR A 41 -6.01 5.97 -9.40
C THR A 41 -7.43 6.23 -8.89
N GLY A 42 -8.32 6.72 -9.75
CA GLY A 42 -9.71 6.96 -9.41
C GLY A 42 -10.45 5.68 -9.00
N LEU A 43 -10.28 4.60 -9.76
CA LEU A 43 -10.90 3.30 -9.44
C LEU A 43 -10.37 2.72 -8.13
N THR A 44 -9.05 2.79 -7.89
CA THR A 44 -8.45 2.34 -6.64
C THR A 44 -8.95 3.17 -5.46
N ALA A 45 -9.05 4.50 -5.61
CA ALA A 45 -9.59 5.37 -4.58
C ALA A 45 -11.05 5.03 -4.25
N LEU A 46 -11.91 4.87 -5.26
CA LEU A 46 -13.32 4.56 -5.08
C LEU A 46 -13.53 3.18 -4.44
N SER A 47 -12.78 2.17 -4.86
CA SER A 47 -12.79 0.83 -4.26
C SER A 47 -12.39 0.87 -2.78
N GLY A 48 -11.30 1.59 -2.47
CA GLY A 48 -10.83 1.78 -1.10
C GLY A 48 -11.84 2.53 -0.24
N LEU A 49 -12.39 3.64 -0.73
CA LEU A 49 -13.40 4.41 0.01
C LEU A 49 -14.66 3.59 0.28
N TYR A 50 -15.15 2.85 -0.72
CA TYR A 50 -16.32 2.00 -0.55
C TYR A 50 -16.09 0.95 0.55
N GLY A 51 -15.02 0.17 0.45
CA GLY A 51 -14.73 -0.87 1.45
C GLY A 51 -14.30 -0.32 2.82
N PHE A 52 -13.83 0.93 2.91
CA PHE A 52 -13.54 1.57 4.19
C PHE A 52 -14.83 1.99 4.91
N MET A 53 -15.76 2.61 4.18
CA MET A 53 -17.04 3.10 4.71
C MET A 53 -18.00 1.95 5.02
N ASP A 54 -18.09 0.96 4.13
CA ASP A 54 -18.96 -0.21 4.22
C ASP A 54 -18.16 -1.52 4.08
N PRO A 55 -17.30 -1.87 5.06
CA PRO A 55 -16.48 -3.07 4.98
C PRO A 55 -17.31 -4.36 4.98
N ALA A 56 -18.43 -4.38 5.72
CA ALA A 56 -19.31 -5.55 5.80
C ALA A 56 -20.06 -5.77 4.48
N GLY A 57 -20.74 -4.75 3.94
CA GLY A 57 -21.42 -4.85 2.65
C GLY A 57 -20.45 -5.10 1.50
N ASN A 58 -19.21 -4.58 1.59
CA ASN A 58 -18.17 -4.93 0.62
C ASN A 58 -17.80 -6.42 0.68
N LEU A 59 -17.63 -7.01 1.87
CA LEU A 59 -17.41 -8.45 2.04
C LEU A 59 -18.59 -9.30 1.52
N GLU A 60 -19.82 -8.86 1.76
CA GLU A 60 -21.03 -9.55 1.27
C GLU A 60 -21.07 -9.64 -0.26
N LYS A 61 -20.61 -8.62 -0.98
CA LYS A 61 -20.49 -8.64 -2.45
C LYS A 61 -19.54 -9.73 -2.96
N TYR A 62 -18.59 -10.16 -2.13
CA TYR A 62 -17.69 -11.28 -2.41
C TYR A 62 -18.21 -12.61 -1.85
N GLY A 63 -19.44 -12.66 -1.35
CA GLY A 63 -20.06 -13.86 -0.77
C GLY A 63 -19.63 -14.15 0.68
N LEU A 64 -18.94 -13.22 1.34
CA LEU A 64 -18.45 -13.37 2.72
C LEU A 64 -19.45 -12.74 3.71
N THR A 65 -20.53 -13.46 4.00
CA THR A 65 -21.64 -12.98 4.84
C THR A 65 -21.51 -13.27 6.34
N LYS A 66 -20.48 -14.02 6.74
CA LYS A 66 -20.26 -14.46 8.14
C LYS A 66 -18.93 -14.00 8.72
N ALA A 67 -18.38 -12.90 8.20
CA ALA A 67 -17.15 -12.34 8.75
C ALA A 67 -17.40 -11.87 10.20
N ASP A 68 -16.52 -12.27 11.12
CA ASP A 68 -16.53 -11.75 12.48
C ASP A 68 -16.01 -10.30 12.53
N ALA A 69 -16.05 -9.69 13.71
CA ALA A 69 -15.59 -8.31 13.90
C ALA A 69 -14.12 -8.11 13.47
N SER A 70 -13.28 -9.14 13.63
CA SER A 70 -11.88 -9.10 13.19
C SER A 70 -11.78 -9.08 11.66
N GLY A 71 -12.54 -9.94 10.98
CA GLY A 71 -12.63 -9.99 9.52
C GLY A 71 -13.14 -8.68 8.90
N VAL A 72 -14.18 -8.09 9.48
CA VAL A 72 -14.72 -6.79 9.03
C VAL A 72 -13.68 -5.67 9.23
N ASN A 73 -12.97 -5.67 10.35
CA ASN A 73 -11.91 -4.70 10.63
C ASN A 73 -10.70 -4.87 9.70
N MET A 74 -10.32 -6.11 9.37
CA MET A 74 -9.26 -6.39 8.40
C MET A 74 -9.65 -5.98 6.98
N ALA A 75 -10.92 -6.11 6.61
CA ALA A 75 -11.42 -5.57 5.34
C ALA A 75 -11.29 -4.05 5.30
N ARG A 76 -11.71 -3.35 6.36
CA ARG A 76 -11.51 -1.89 6.49
C ARG A 76 -10.05 -1.49 6.41
N TRP A 77 -9.16 -2.24 7.08
CA TRP A 77 -7.71 -2.03 7.03
C TRP A 77 -7.17 -2.14 5.60
N SER A 78 -7.52 -3.20 4.88
CA SER A 78 -7.12 -3.41 3.49
C SER A 78 -7.62 -2.28 2.57
N SER A 79 -8.88 -1.88 2.74
CA SER A 79 -9.50 -0.78 1.97
C SER A 79 -8.82 0.57 2.22
N ALA A 80 -8.43 0.87 3.45
CA ALA A 80 -7.66 2.07 3.76
C ALA A 80 -6.29 2.07 3.05
N TRP A 81 -5.61 0.93 2.95
CA TRP A 81 -4.37 0.81 2.16
C TRP A 81 -4.58 0.99 0.66
N GLN A 82 -5.78 0.70 0.12
CA GLN A 82 -6.11 1.07 -1.26
C GLN A 82 -6.19 2.59 -1.42
N CYS A 83 -6.75 3.32 -0.45
CA CYS A 83 -6.74 4.78 -0.46
C CYS A 83 -5.31 5.34 -0.38
N VAL A 84 -4.44 4.74 0.43
CA VAL A 84 -3.01 5.10 0.48
C VAL A 84 -2.35 4.91 -0.88
N LEU A 85 -2.60 3.76 -1.54
CA LEU A 85 -2.04 3.49 -2.87
C LEU A 85 -2.51 4.50 -3.91
N ALA A 86 -3.80 4.86 -3.89
CA ALA A 86 -4.33 5.90 -4.76
C ALA A 86 -3.67 7.27 -4.51
N ALA A 87 -3.44 7.65 -3.26
CA ALA A 87 -2.72 8.87 -2.92
C ALA A 87 -1.27 8.87 -3.45
N ILE A 88 -0.59 7.71 -3.42
CA ILE A 88 0.75 7.55 -3.99
C ILE A 88 0.73 7.66 -5.51
N PHE A 89 -0.27 7.07 -6.18
CA PHE A 89 -0.41 7.17 -7.65
C PHE A 89 -0.75 8.59 -8.12
N ALA A 90 -1.47 9.36 -7.30
CA ALA A 90 -1.77 10.76 -7.56
C ALA A 90 -0.57 11.70 -7.31
N ALA A 91 0.47 11.24 -6.60
CA ALA A 91 1.61 12.06 -6.26
C ALA A 91 2.54 12.30 -7.46
N ASP A 92 3.34 13.37 -7.34
CA ASP A 92 4.50 13.60 -8.22
C ASP A 92 5.43 12.37 -8.18
N PRO A 93 5.73 11.72 -9.33
CA PRO A 93 6.57 10.53 -9.38
C PRO A 93 7.92 10.69 -8.69
N GLU A 94 8.51 11.89 -8.73
CA GLU A 94 9.81 12.16 -8.12
C GLU A 94 9.74 12.17 -6.58
N LYS A 95 8.55 12.42 -6.03
CA LYS A 95 8.31 12.50 -4.58
C LYS A 95 7.49 11.33 -4.04
N ALA A 96 6.88 10.53 -4.90
CA ALA A 96 5.92 9.48 -4.55
C ALA A 96 6.47 8.49 -3.51
N VAL A 97 7.74 8.07 -3.65
CA VAL A 97 8.36 7.15 -2.69
C VAL A 97 8.51 7.81 -1.32
N GLY A 98 9.06 9.02 -1.23
CA GLY A 98 9.20 9.70 0.06
C GLY A 98 7.85 10.05 0.70
N LEU A 99 6.86 10.48 -0.10
CA LEU A 99 5.50 10.74 0.36
C LEU A 99 4.79 9.48 0.89
N SER A 100 5.10 8.30 0.33
CA SER A 100 4.51 7.03 0.79
C SER A 100 4.77 6.77 2.28
N GLY A 101 5.92 7.20 2.82
CA GLY A 101 6.23 7.07 4.24
C GLY A 101 5.28 7.89 5.12
N TYR A 102 4.97 9.13 4.72
CA TYR A 102 4.03 9.97 5.45
C TYR A 102 2.58 9.49 5.36
N VAL A 103 2.15 9.11 4.16
CA VAL A 103 0.76 8.64 3.95
C VAL A 103 0.54 7.32 4.70
N ALA A 104 1.54 6.45 4.74
CA ALA A 104 1.48 5.24 5.56
C ALA A 104 1.45 5.54 7.06
N ALA A 105 2.27 6.48 7.55
CA ALA A 105 2.23 6.91 8.95
C ALA A 105 0.84 7.44 9.33
N ALA A 106 0.26 8.31 8.50
CA ALA A 106 -1.09 8.83 8.69
C ALA A 106 -2.14 7.72 8.70
N ASN A 107 -2.01 6.75 7.79
CA ASN A 107 -2.92 5.60 7.72
C ASN A 107 -2.84 4.71 8.98
N ILE A 108 -1.64 4.48 9.52
CA ILE A 108 -1.47 3.70 10.76
C ILE A 108 -2.16 4.41 11.94
N VAL A 109 -2.06 5.74 12.03
CA VAL A 109 -2.76 6.53 13.04
C VAL A 109 -4.28 6.44 12.86
N ALA A 110 -4.76 6.60 11.63
CA ALA A 110 -6.20 6.55 11.31
C ALA A 110 -6.83 5.18 11.60
N LEU A 111 -6.04 4.11 11.55
CA LEU A 111 -6.48 2.74 11.78
C LEU A 111 -6.15 2.21 13.18
N GLU A 112 -5.80 3.07 14.12
CA GLU A 112 -5.54 2.67 15.51
C GLU A 112 -6.72 1.91 16.14
N PRO A 113 -8.00 2.30 15.96
CA PRO A 113 -9.14 1.54 16.48
C PRO A 113 -9.23 0.10 15.96
N VAL A 114 -8.82 -0.14 14.70
CA VAL A 114 -8.76 -1.50 14.13
C VAL A 114 -7.71 -2.33 14.86
N ARG A 115 -6.56 -1.74 15.20
CA ARG A 115 -5.48 -2.44 15.90
C ARG A 115 -5.78 -2.69 17.37
N GLU A 116 -6.54 -1.81 18.01
CA GLU A 116 -7.03 -2.05 19.38
C GLU A 116 -7.88 -3.32 19.44
N VAL A 117 -8.79 -3.52 18.47
CA VAL A 117 -9.60 -4.74 18.38
C VAL A 117 -8.73 -5.99 18.14
N MET A 118 -7.61 -5.85 17.43
CA MET A 118 -6.66 -6.95 17.20
C MET A 118 -5.66 -7.18 18.35
N GLY A 119 -5.75 -6.42 19.45
CA GLY A 119 -4.89 -6.60 20.63
C GLY A 119 -3.41 -6.26 20.39
N CYS A 120 -3.09 -5.45 19.37
CA CYS A 120 -1.71 -5.10 19.07
C CYS A 120 -1.21 -3.93 19.95
N PRO A 121 -0.03 -4.06 20.60
CA PRO A 121 0.52 -3.02 21.48
C PRO A 121 0.69 -1.66 20.79
N LYS A 122 0.29 -0.56 21.43
CA LYS A 122 0.44 0.80 20.87
C LYS A 122 1.90 1.16 20.57
N ALA A 123 2.84 0.68 21.39
CA ALA A 123 4.27 0.95 21.24
C ALA A 123 4.83 0.50 19.87
N SER A 124 4.43 -0.67 19.37
CA SER A 124 4.88 -1.16 18.07
C SER A 124 4.31 -0.33 16.91
N GLN A 125 3.12 0.24 17.10
CA GLN A 125 2.52 1.17 16.14
C GLN A 125 3.27 2.49 16.09
N TYR A 126 3.58 3.08 17.25
CA TYR A 126 4.34 4.33 17.33
C TYR A 126 5.75 4.18 16.77
N ALA A 127 6.41 3.05 17.03
CA ALA A 127 7.71 2.74 16.43
C ALA A 127 7.62 2.71 14.90
N TRP A 128 6.58 2.07 14.36
CA TRP A 128 6.39 1.99 12.90
C TRP A 128 6.05 3.36 12.28
N ILE A 129 5.19 4.15 12.93
CA ILE A 129 4.90 5.54 12.54
C ILE A 129 6.21 6.35 12.47
N ALA A 130 7.04 6.28 13.51
CA ALA A 130 8.31 6.99 13.56
C ALA A 130 9.26 6.56 12.43
N ILE A 131 9.37 5.25 12.15
CA ILE A 131 10.18 4.72 11.05
C ILE A 131 9.66 5.24 9.70
N CYS A 132 8.35 5.15 9.45
CA CYS A 132 7.72 5.60 8.21
C CYS A 132 7.90 7.10 7.98
N THR A 133 7.70 7.93 9.02
CA THR A 133 7.90 9.37 8.96
C THR A 133 9.37 9.73 8.74
N ALA A 134 10.29 9.11 9.49
CA ALA A 134 11.72 9.42 9.39
C ALA A 134 12.30 9.00 8.03
N LEU A 135 11.95 7.81 7.53
CA LEU A 135 12.39 7.38 6.21
C LEU A 135 11.73 8.20 5.09
N GLY A 136 10.44 8.54 5.23
CA GLY A 136 9.76 9.43 4.28
C GLY A 136 10.45 10.78 4.17
N TYR A 137 10.77 11.41 5.31
CA TYR A 137 11.55 12.65 5.38
C TYR A 137 12.91 12.51 4.70
N LYS A 138 13.70 11.52 5.11
CA LYS A 138 15.06 11.32 4.60
C LYS A 138 15.11 10.95 3.12
N THR A 139 14.07 10.28 2.60
CA THR A 139 13.94 10.03 1.17
C THR A 139 13.59 11.30 0.40
N LEU A 140 12.73 12.17 0.93
CA LEU A 140 12.42 13.45 0.29
C LEU A 140 13.59 14.45 0.34
N SER A 141 14.41 14.43 1.40
CA SER A 141 15.61 15.28 1.51
C SER A 141 16.79 14.78 0.67
N GLY A 142 16.71 13.55 0.14
CA GLY A 142 17.80 12.92 -0.60
C GLY A 142 18.89 12.28 0.28
N ASP A 143 18.74 12.32 1.61
CA ASP A 143 19.70 11.73 2.56
C ASP A 143 19.70 10.20 2.51
N VAL A 144 18.58 9.59 2.09
CA VAL A 144 18.40 8.14 2.01
C VAL A 144 17.82 7.75 0.65
N SER A 145 18.45 6.77 0.01
CA SER A 145 17.97 6.19 -1.26
C SER A 145 16.51 5.75 -1.16
N PRO A 146 15.65 6.05 -2.15
CA PRO A 146 14.27 5.56 -2.22
C PRO A 146 14.17 4.03 -2.08
N TRP A 147 15.20 3.30 -2.49
CA TRP A 147 15.28 1.84 -2.36
C TRP A 147 15.29 1.35 -0.91
N ALA A 148 15.76 2.17 0.04
CA ALA A 148 15.71 1.81 1.45
C ALA A 148 14.27 1.71 1.95
N LEU A 149 13.43 2.68 1.59
CA LEU A 149 12.02 2.67 1.95
C LEU A 149 11.28 1.52 1.25
N ILE A 150 11.55 1.30 -0.04
CA ILE A 150 11.01 0.15 -0.79
C ILE A 150 11.40 -1.17 -0.13
N ALA A 151 12.67 -1.33 0.28
CA ALA A 151 13.16 -2.53 0.94
C ALA A 151 12.48 -2.74 2.29
N VAL A 152 12.34 -1.69 3.11
CA VAL A 152 11.66 -1.76 4.41
C VAL A 152 10.21 -2.20 4.24
N TYR A 153 9.45 -1.61 3.31
CA TYR A 153 8.07 -2.03 3.02
C TYR A 153 7.99 -3.43 2.43
N GLY A 154 8.82 -3.73 1.44
CA GLY A 154 8.82 -5.01 0.75
C GLY A 154 9.14 -6.15 1.71
N MET A 155 10.17 -5.99 2.55
CA MET A 155 10.53 -6.96 3.58
C MET A 155 9.42 -7.12 4.62
N ASN A 156 8.79 -6.02 5.05
CA ASN A 156 7.69 -6.09 6.00
C ASN A 156 6.48 -6.86 5.43
N GLY A 157 6.11 -6.58 4.18
CA GLY A 157 5.03 -7.28 3.48
C GLY A 157 5.35 -8.75 3.25
N LEU A 158 6.59 -9.08 2.86
CA LEU A 158 7.04 -10.47 2.71
C LEU A 158 6.98 -11.21 4.05
N GLN A 159 7.42 -10.57 5.14
CA GLN A 159 7.35 -11.13 6.48
C GLN A 159 5.89 -11.37 6.89
N GLN A 160 5.01 -10.40 6.67
CA GLN A 160 3.59 -10.53 6.99
C GLN A 160 2.87 -11.57 6.10
N HIS A 161 3.34 -11.82 4.88
CA HIS A 161 2.73 -12.81 4.00
C HIS A 161 3.20 -14.24 4.33
N PHE A 162 4.51 -14.46 4.49
CA PHE A 162 5.09 -15.80 4.65
C PHE A 162 5.30 -16.22 6.11
N MET A 163 5.32 -15.26 7.04
CA MET A 163 5.66 -15.48 8.44
C MET A 163 4.65 -14.77 9.37
N GLN A 164 3.35 -14.95 9.11
CA GLN A 164 2.26 -14.28 9.84
C GLN A 164 2.39 -14.41 11.35
N ASP A 165 2.49 -15.63 11.88
CA ASP A 165 2.58 -15.87 13.33
C ASP A 165 3.81 -15.18 13.96
N LYS A 166 4.96 -15.26 13.29
CA LYS A 166 6.20 -14.60 13.75
C LYS A 166 6.14 -13.08 13.65
N THR A 167 5.40 -12.56 12.68
CA THR A 167 5.14 -11.13 12.54
C THR A 167 4.28 -10.63 13.70
N LEU A 168 3.21 -11.35 14.05
CA LEU A 168 2.36 -11.02 15.19
C LEU A 168 3.16 -11.09 16.52
N GLU A 169 4.00 -12.12 16.68
CA GLU A 169 4.90 -12.28 17.83
C GLU A 169 5.88 -11.09 17.94
N MET A 170 6.55 -10.74 16.83
CA MET A 170 7.49 -9.60 16.76
C MET A 170 6.82 -8.27 17.13
N TYR A 171 5.57 -8.06 16.69
CA TYR A 171 4.80 -6.86 17.03
C TYR A 171 4.16 -6.92 18.43
N GLY A 172 4.33 -8.03 19.15
CA GLY A 172 3.80 -8.25 20.50
C GLY A 172 2.27 -8.40 20.54
N CYS A 173 1.61 -8.70 19.42
CA CYS A 173 0.17 -8.94 19.41
C CYS A 173 -0.11 -10.24 20.15
N LYS A 174 -1.01 -10.19 21.13
CA LYS A 174 -1.44 -11.37 21.89
C LYS A 174 -2.63 -11.98 21.15
N LYS A 175 -2.52 -13.26 20.75
CA LYS A 175 -3.66 -14.04 20.26
C LYS A 175 -4.73 -14.15 21.34
#